data_AF-A0A958L7V5-F1
#
_entry.id   AF-A0A958L7V5-F1
#
_cell.length_a   1.000
_cell.length_b   1.000
_cell.length_c   1.000
_cell.angle_alpha   90.00
_cell.angle_beta   90.00
_cell.angle_gamma   90.00
#
_symmetry.space_group_name_H-M   'P 1'
#
loop_
_entity.id
_entity.type
_entity.pdbx_description
1 polymer ?
#
loop_
_entity_poly.entity_id
_entity_poly.type
_entity_poly.pdbx_seq_one_letter_code
_entity_poly.pdbx_strand_id
1 'polypeptide(L)'
;RKYKITLYLTLLLLSSFWTRPSYGQESSEKQWDNDKQAHAFISAGVSTALYVSFKSSGHSKWSSFLGSFFLTTTLGVVKEVTDKKVSEKDLIADSAGAFAGSLIFLTLDF
;
A
#
# COMPACT_ATOMS: atom_id res chain seq x y z
N ARG A 1 21.72 -12.79 4.23
CA ARG A 1 21.67 -12.43 2.78
C ARG A 1 20.24 -12.24 2.27
N LYS A 2 19.28 -13.11 2.62
CA LYS A 2 17.86 -13.02 2.20
C LYS A 2 17.17 -11.69 2.57
N TYR A 3 17.38 -11.18 3.79
CA TYR A 3 16.76 -9.92 4.27
C TYR A 3 17.17 -8.64 3.51
N LYS A 4 18.37 -8.63 2.93
CA LYS A 4 18.85 -7.47 2.18
C LYS A 4 18.06 -7.31 0.88
N ILE A 5 17.76 -8.41 0.20
CA ILE A 5 17.03 -8.41 -1.07
C ILE A 5 15.60 -7.92 -0.85
N THR A 6 14.92 -8.40 0.20
CA THR A 6 13.57 -7.95 0.55
C THR A 6 13.56 -6.45 0.86
N LEU A 7 14.49 -5.95 1.67
CA LEU A 7 14.59 -4.52 1.99
C LEU A 7 14.83 -3.64 0.75
N TYR A 8 15.71 -4.06 -0.16
CA TYR A 8 15.94 -3.34 -1.41
C TYR A 8 14.72 -3.35 -2.32
N LEU A 9 13.97 -4.46 -2.40
CA LEU A 9 12.71 -4.51 -3.15
C LEU A 9 11.66 -3.58 -2.56
N THR A 10 11.52 -3.53 -1.23
CA THR A 10 10.59 -2.62 -0.57
C THR A 10 10.98 -1.16 -0.81
N LEU A 11 12.26 -0.82 -0.70
CA LEU A 11 12.78 0.53 -0.98
C LEU A 11 12.65 0.92 -2.44
N LEU A 12 12.86 -0.02 -3.37
CA LEU A 12 12.75 0.23 -4.81
C LEU A 12 11.28 0.44 -5.20
N LEU A 13 10.37 -0.38 -4.65
CA LEU A 13 8.92 -0.18 -4.79
C LEU A 13 8.51 1.18 -4.22
N LEU A 14 8.96 1.55 -3.02
CA LEU A 14 8.70 2.85 -2.38
C LEU A 14 9.28 4.03 -3.19
N SER A 15 10.42 3.86 -3.86
CA SER A 15 11.03 4.94 -4.66
C SER A 15 10.26 5.25 -5.94
N SER A 16 9.60 4.25 -6.54
CA SER A 16 8.70 4.45 -7.69
C SER A 16 7.43 5.26 -7.37
N PHE A 17 7.10 5.47 -6.10
CA PHE A 17 5.97 6.33 -5.68
C PHE A 17 6.27 7.82 -5.85
N TRP A 18 7.53 8.22 -5.74
CA TRP A 18 7.91 9.63 -5.83
C TRP A 18 7.95 10.14 -7.28
N THR A 19 7.86 9.24 -8.26
CA THR A 19 7.83 9.56 -9.68
C THR A 19 6.44 9.29 -10.26
N ARG A 20 5.39 9.95 -9.73
CA ARG A 20 4.13 10.07 -10.47
C ARG A 20 4.13 11.38 -11.26
N PRO A 21 4.04 11.34 -12.60
CA PRO A 21 3.83 12.55 -13.38
C PRO A 21 2.52 13.20 -12.96
N SER A 22 2.55 14.50 -12.68
CA SER A 22 1.39 15.31 -12.37
C SER A 22 0.53 15.43 -13.65
N TYR A 23 -0.34 14.44 -13.87
CA TYR A 23 -1.29 14.48 -14.98
C TYR A 23 -2.38 15.51 -14.65
N GLY A 24 -2.46 16.52 -15.50
CA GLY A 24 -3.34 17.68 -15.35
C GLY A 24 -4.80 17.31 -15.11
N GLN A 25 -5.46 18.21 -14.38
CA GLN A 25 -6.90 18.26 -14.18
C GLN A 25 -7.65 18.09 -15.51
N GLU A 26 -8.34 16.97 -15.69
CA GLU A 26 -9.58 16.93 -16.45
C GLU A 26 -10.57 15.95 -15.79
N SER A 27 -11.77 16.45 -15.52
CA SER A 27 -12.80 15.86 -14.69
C SER A 27 -13.70 14.93 -15.51
N SER A 28 -13.27 13.69 -15.74
CA SER A 28 -14.19 12.61 -16.12
C SER A 28 -14.30 11.60 -14.98
N GLU A 29 -15.51 11.15 -14.66
CA GLU A 29 -15.76 10.09 -13.65
C GLU A 29 -14.90 8.84 -13.89
N LYS A 30 -14.56 8.54 -15.16
CA LYS A 30 -13.62 7.45 -15.51
C LYS A 30 -12.20 7.68 -15.01
N GLN A 31 -11.70 8.91 -15.03
CA GLN A 31 -10.37 9.23 -14.51
C GLN A 31 -10.36 9.17 -12.97
N TRP A 32 -11.48 9.51 -12.34
CA TRP A 32 -11.70 9.35 -10.90
C TRP A 32 -11.64 7.88 -10.48
N ASP A 33 -12.39 7.00 -11.15
CA ASP A 33 -12.43 5.57 -10.81
C ASP A 33 -11.08 4.88 -11.02
N ASN A 34 -10.35 5.25 -12.07
CA ASN A 34 -9.01 4.73 -12.33
C ASN A 34 -8.01 5.15 -11.23
N ASP A 35 -8.11 6.36 -10.69
CA ASP A 35 -7.22 6.79 -9.61
C ASP A 35 -7.49 6.01 -8.32
N LYS A 36 -8.77 5.76 -7.96
CA LYS A 36 -9.14 4.95 -6.79
C LYS A 36 -8.67 3.50 -6.91
N GLN A 37 -8.83 2.90 -8.08
CA GLN A 37 -8.32 1.55 -8.33
C GLN A 37 -6.80 1.50 -8.22
N ALA A 38 -6.11 2.55 -8.67
CA ALA A 38 -4.67 2.63 -8.54
C ALA A 38 -4.24 2.71 -7.06
N HIS A 39 -4.89 3.55 -6.23
CA HIS A 39 -4.61 3.62 -4.78
C HIS A 39 -4.81 2.25 -4.11
N ALA A 40 -5.94 1.58 -4.38
CA ALA A 40 -6.21 0.25 -3.83
C ALA A 40 -5.16 -0.79 -4.27
N PHE A 41 -4.78 -0.82 -5.55
CA PHE A 41 -3.80 -1.77 -6.08
C PHE A 41 -2.40 -1.54 -5.49
N ILE A 42 -2.02 -0.27 -5.42
CA ILE A 42 -0.75 0.17 -4.86
C ILE A 42 -0.68 -0.17 -3.37
N SER A 43 -1.71 0.16 -2.60
CA SER A 43 -1.81 -0.16 -1.17
C SER A 43 -1.84 -1.66 -0.92
N ALA A 44 -2.49 -2.45 -1.78
CA ALA A 44 -2.41 -3.91 -1.72
C ALA A 44 -0.98 -4.41 -1.90
N GLY A 45 -0.25 -3.90 -2.91
CA GLY A 45 1.14 -4.28 -3.16
C GLY A 45 2.09 -3.93 -2.00
N VAL A 46 1.96 -2.73 -1.43
CA VAL A 46 2.76 -2.29 -0.27
C VAL A 46 2.45 -3.16 0.94
N SER A 47 1.18 -3.40 1.23
CA SER A 47 0.75 -4.21 2.36
C SER A 47 1.23 -5.66 2.23
N THR A 48 1.14 -6.26 1.05
CA THR A 48 1.72 -7.59 0.77
C THR A 48 3.23 -7.60 1.03
N ALA A 49 3.98 -6.63 0.51
CA ALA A 49 5.42 -6.57 0.68
C ALA A 49 5.83 -6.42 2.15
N LEU A 50 5.10 -5.60 2.91
CA LEU A 50 5.29 -5.44 4.35
C LEU A 50 4.93 -6.71 5.12
N TYR A 51 3.82 -7.38 4.76
CA TYR A 51 3.43 -8.64 5.39
C TYR A 51 4.52 -9.70 5.22
N VAL A 52 5.00 -9.92 3.99
CA VAL A 52 6.07 -10.88 3.69
C VAL A 52 7.35 -10.50 4.44
N SER A 53 7.65 -9.21 4.55
CA SER A 53 8.80 -8.72 5.30
C SER A 53 8.68 -9.06 6.80
N PHE A 54 7.53 -8.78 7.44
CA PHE A 54 7.30 -9.13 8.84
C PHE A 54 7.33 -10.65 9.08
N LYS A 55 6.67 -11.43 8.21
CA LYS A 55 6.71 -12.90 8.28
C LYS A 55 8.13 -13.43 8.17
N SER A 56 8.94 -12.90 7.25
CA SER A 56 10.32 -13.33 7.06
C SER A 56 11.21 -13.04 8.28
N SER A 57 10.83 -12.03 9.09
CA SER A 57 11.50 -11.66 10.34
C SER A 57 11.02 -12.48 11.55
N GLY A 58 10.16 -13.48 11.35
CA GLY A 58 9.70 -14.38 12.41
C GLY A 58 8.48 -13.89 13.19
N HIS A 59 7.81 -12.83 12.74
CA HIS A 59 6.56 -12.38 13.36
C HIS A 59 5.41 -13.37 13.09
N SER A 60 4.45 -13.43 14.02
CA SER A 60 3.24 -14.24 13.84
C SER A 60 2.41 -13.71 12.67
N LYS A 61 1.51 -14.55 12.11
CA LYS A 61 0.63 -14.14 11.00
C LYS A 61 -0.19 -12.90 11.35
N TRP A 62 -0.79 -12.89 12.53
CA TRP A 62 -1.57 -11.74 13.02
C TRP A 62 -0.72 -10.49 13.25
N SER A 63 0.48 -10.64 13.83
CA SER A 63 1.38 -9.50 14.01
C SER A 63 1.86 -8.93 12.67
N SER A 64 2.14 -9.80 11.70
CA SER A 64 2.56 -9.41 10.34
C SER A 64 1.42 -8.71 9.60
N PHE A 65 0.21 -9.24 9.70
CA PHE A 65 -1.01 -8.66 9.14
C PHE A 65 -1.25 -7.27 9.72
N LEU A 66 -1.39 -7.15 11.04
CA LEU A 66 -1.67 -5.87 11.70
C LEU A 66 -0.56 -4.86 11.40
N GLY A 67 0.71 -5.25 11.52
CA GLY A 67 1.84 -4.36 11.20
C GLY A 67 1.81 -3.86 9.76
N SER A 68 1.57 -4.75 8.79
CA SER A 68 1.50 -4.38 7.37
C SER A 68 0.33 -3.47 7.05
N PHE A 69 -0.84 -3.76 7.63
CA PHE A 69 -2.05 -2.95 7.48
C PHE A 69 -1.85 -1.56 8.08
N PHE A 70 -1.42 -1.46 9.34
CA PHE A 70 -1.20 -0.17 10.01
C PHE A 70 -0.17 0.70 9.28
N LEU A 71 0.96 0.12 8.84
CA LEU A 71 1.97 0.88 8.11
C LEU A 71 1.45 1.35 6.76
N THR A 72 0.77 0.51 6.00
CA THR A 72 0.23 0.88 4.68
C THR A 72 -0.83 1.99 4.81
N THR A 73 -1.78 1.84 5.72
CA THR A 73 -2.79 2.87 5.98
C THR A 73 -2.16 4.17 6.46
N THR A 74 -1.12 4.10 7.30
CA THR A 74 -0.37 5.28 7.74
C THR A 74 0.30 5.99 6.56
N LEU A 75 0.90 5.24 5.62
CA LEU A 75 1.49 5.81 4.40
C LEU A 75 0.43 6.49 3.52
N GLY A 76 -0.75 5.88 3.37
CA GLY A 76 -1.90 6.49 2.66
C GLY A 76 -2.36 7.78 3.31
N VAL A 77 -2.54 7.79 4.65
CA VAL A 77 -2.91 9.00 5.40
C VAL A 77 -1.84 10.10 5.25
N VAL A 78 -0.56 9.77 5.38
CA VAL A 78 0.53 10.74 5.22
C VAL A 78 0.51 11.34 3.80
N LYS A 79 0.32 10.51 2.77
CA LYS A 79 0.20 10.98 1.37
C LYS A 79 -0.98 11.93 1.19
N GLU A 80 -2.16 11.60 1.72
CA GLU A 80 -3.34 12.45 1.62
C GLU A 80 -3.18 13.78 2.38
N VAL A 81 -2.55 13.77 3.56
CA VAL A 81 -2.28 15.00 4.32
C VAL A 81 -1.27 15.91 3.60
N THR A 82 -0.37 15.35 2.79
CA THR A 82 0.55 16.14 1.96
C THR A 82 -0.08 16.65 0.66
N ASP A 83 -1.20 16.10 0.22
CA ASP A 83 -1.92 16.55 -0.96
C ASP A 83 -2.77 17.81 -0.64
N LYS A 84 -2.91 18.71 -1.64
CA LYS A 84 -3.65 19.97 -1.46
C LYS A 84 -5.16 19.77 -1.21
N LYS A 85 -5.68 18.56 -1.44
CA LYS A 85 -7.09 18.20 -1.29
C LYS A 85 -7.19 16.77 -0.76
N VAL A 86 -7.40 16.64 0.54
CA VAL A 86 -7.69 15.35 1.19
C VAL A 86 -8.98 14.78 0.63
N SER A 87 -8.97 13.53 0.16
CA SER A 87 -10.18 12.82 -0.26
C SER A 87 -10.46 11.63 0.67
N GLU A 88 -11.59 11.65 1.36
CA GLU A 88 -12.05 10.51 2.17
C GLU A 88 -12.14 9.23 1.34
N LYS A 89 -12.49 9.34 0.05
CA LYS A 89 -12.57 8.18 -0.85
C LYS A 89 -11.20 7.57 -1.16
N ASP A 90 -10.13 8.37 -1.20
CA ASP A 90 -8.76 7.85 -1.37
C ASP A 90 -8.31 7.11 -0.12
N LEU A 91 -8.57 7.66 1.07
CA LEU A 91 -8.28 7.00 2.34
C LEU A 91 -8.98 5.63 2.47
N ILE A 92 -10.24 5.54 2.02
CA ILE A 92 -10.99 4.28 2.02
C ILE A 92 -10.38 3.30 1.01
N ALA A 93 -10.02 3.76 -0.19
CA ALA A 93 -9.41 2.91 -1.22
C ALA A 93 -8.05 2.33 -0.74
N ASP A 94 -7.23 3.16 -0.09
CA ASP A 94 -5.96 2.74 0.51
C ASP A 94 -6.17 1.71 1.61
N SER A 95 -7.10 1.95 2.52
CA SER A 95 -7.42 1.02 3.61
C SER A 95 -7.94 -0.32 3.08
N ALA A 96 -8.81 -0.29 2.07
CA ALA A 96 -9.35 -1.49 1.43
C ALA A 96 -8.26 -2.29 0.70
N GLY A 97 -7.39 -1.59 -0.04
CA GLY A 97 -6.22 -2.18 -0.70
C GLY A 97 -5.28 -2.82 0.31
N ALA A 98 -4.92 -2.10 1.37
CA ALA A 98 -4.06 -2.57 2.44
C ALA A 98 -4.60 -3.83 3.11
N PHE A 99 -5.91 -3.86 3.37
CA PHE A 99 -6.58 -5.03 3.93
C PHE A 99 -6.54 -6.21 2.95
N ALA A 100 -6.95 -6.02 1.70
CA ALA A 100 -6.97 -7.09 0.69
C ALA A 100 -5.57 -7.70 0.44
N GLY A 101 -4.54 -6.85 0.31
CA GLY A 101 -3.16 -7.29 0.03
C GLY A 101 -2.53 -8.10 1.16
N SER A 102 -2.94 -7.88 2.41
CA SER A 102 -2.44 -8.65 3.56
C SER A 102 -3.35 -9.83 3.93
N LEU A 103 -4.66 -9.75 3.64
CA LEU A 103 -5.64 -10.79 3.94
C LEU A 103 -5.39 -12.09 3.16
N ILE A 104 -4.96 -11.99 1.90
CA ILE A 104 -4.61 -13.17 1.07
C ILE A 104 -3.57 -14.05 1.78
N PHE A 105 -2.69 -13.47 2.58
CA PHE A 105 -1.64 -14.22 3.27
C PHE A 105 -1.99 -14.63 4.70
N LEU A 106 -3.12 -14.17 5.23
CA LEU A 106 -3.72 -14.74 6.43
C LEU A 106 -4.36 -16.10 6.14
N THR A 107 -4.98 -16.24 4.96
CA THR A 107 -5.67 -17.47 4.53
C THR A 107 -4.72 -18.53 4.00
N LEU A 108 -3.56 -18.12 3.47
CA LEU A 108 -2.52 -19.05 3.03
C LEU A 108 -1.60 -19.42 4.21
N ASP A 109 -1.38 -20.73 4.41
CA ASP A 109 -0.43 -21.28 5.40
C ASP A 109 1.04 -21.13 4.94
N PHE A 110 1.48 -19.88 4.83
CA PHE A 110 2.89 -19.52 4.66
C PHE A 110 3.59 -19.21 6.00
#